data_AF-A0A6L6QNC3-F1
#
_entry.id   AF-A0A6L6QNC3-F1
#
_cell.length_a   1.000
_cell.length_b   1.000
_cell.length_c   1.000
_cell.angle_alpha   90.00
_cell.angle_beta   90.00
_cell.angle_gamma   90.00
#
_symmetry.space_group_name_H-M   'P 1'
#
loop_
_entity.id
_entity.type
_entity.pdbx_description
1 polymer ?
#
loop_
_entity_poly.entity_id
_entity_poly.type
_entity_poly.pdbx_seq_one_letter_code
_entity_poly.pdbx_strand_id
1 'polypeptide(L)'
;MVRMSSSLLLFALASLVSAAAGSSAAALPASAPGIFAPGVISGPANDADPAFAPDGKLLVFSRNGVLLVSRMAKGKWETPVIAPFSGQWSDQQPTMSPDGKFLVFVSNRPVNAGDDKRPAGNLWRVERTRDGWGQPAHLPETVNRGNSTWAPSVAADGSLYFIERASPQAPFRLWRSQFRNGSYETPTALNFGDEATQDVDPAVAPDESFIVFGSMHPGPGAHERLYISFRNAAGWGKPVDLGPAVNSADNDSNEARLGPDFRTLYFSTDRTQPVKLPRTRAQAEADLRRIQSWDNGSQNIWSISLAPWLDAPHTQ
;
A
#
# COMPACT_ATOMS: atom_id res chain seq x y z
N MET A 1 38.25 77.42 20.96
CA MET A 1 37.61 77.17 19.65
C MET A 1 37.09 75.75 19.63
N VAL A 2 35.77 75.58 19.40
CA VAL A 2 35.07 74.32 18.97
C VAL A 2 35.03 73.20 20.04
N ARG A 3 33.94 72.52 20.42
CA ARG A 3 32.46 72.52 20.27
C ARG A 3 31.94 71.47 21.31
N MET A 4 30.76 71.65 21.93
CA MET A 4 29.52 70.81 21.82
C MET A 4 29.73 69.27 21.97
N SER A 5 28.97 68.44 22.70
CA SER A 5 27.62 68.49 23.28
C SER A 5 27.40 67.27 24.19
N SER A 6 26.43 67.38 25.10
CA SER A 6 25.81 66.31 25.91
C SER A 6 25.16 65.20 25.06
N SER A 7 25.09 63.97 25.59
CA SER A 7 23.93 63.06 25.48
C SER A 7 24.09 61.79 26.34
N LEU A 8 23.09 61.54 27.19
CA LEU A 8 22.83 60.28 27.88
C LEU A 8 22.43 59.19 26.86
N LEU A 9 22.91 57.96 27.04
CA LEU A 9 22.33 56.77 26.40
C LEU A 9 21.75 55.82 27.47
N LEU A 10 20.43 55.57 27.37
CA LEU A 10 19.75 54.45 27.99
C LEU A 10 20.13 53.15 27.25
N PHE A 11 20.52 52.10 27.99
CA PHE A 11 20.60 50.74 27.45
C PHE A 11 19.24 50.06 27.57
N ALA A 12 18.60 49.76 26.44
CA ALA A 12 17.44 48.88 26.36
C ALA A 12 17.91 47.42 26.28
N LEU A 13 17.46 46.58 27.21
CA LEU A 13 17.62 45.12 27.16
C LEU A 13 16.67 44.56 26.07
N ALA A 14 17.23 44.02 24.99
CA ALA A 14 16.49 43.22 24.03
C ALA A 14 16.54 41.74 24.46
N SER A 15 15.39 41.19 24.85
CA SER A 15 15.20 39.77 25.10
C SER A 15 15.19 39.00 23.77
N LEU A 16 16.20 38.13 23.57
CA LEU A 16 16.21 37.19 22.46
C LEU A 16 15.18 36.07 22.71
N VAL A 17 14.11 36.07 21.91
CA VAL A 17 13.25 34.89 21.73
C VAL A 17 14.01 33.93 20.81
N SER A 18 14.47 32.79 21.35
CA SER A 18 14.98 31.70 20.53
C SER A 18 13.82 31.04 19.78
N ALA A 19 13.75 31.27 18.47
CA ALA A 19 12.94 30.45 17.58
C ALA A 19 13.60 29.08 17.46
N ALA A 20 12.99 28.06 18.05
CA ALA A 20 13.35 26.68 17.77
C ALA A 20 12.95 26.36 16.33
N ALA A 21 13.91 26.44 15.41
CA ALA A 21 13.76 25.89 14.08
C ALA A 21 13.67 24.37 14.22
N GLY A 22 12.46 23.83 14.07
CA GLY A 22 12.28 22.39 13.91
C GLY A 22 13.01 21.94 12.65
N SER A 23 14.15 21.29 12.81
CA SER A 23 14.79 20.57 11.71
C SER A 23 13.87 19.43 11.29
N SER A 24 13.16 19.62 10.18
CA SER A 24 12.65 18.48 9.43
C SER A 24 13.90 17.71 8.99
N ALA A 25 14.14 16.54 9.58
CA ALA A 25 15.18 15.65 9.10
C ALA A 25 14.85 15.30 7.65
N ALA A 26 15.62 15.87 6.71
CA ALA A 26 15.50 15.52 5.31
C ALA A 26 15.87 14.05 5.18
N ALA A 27 14.88 13.20 4.94
CA ALA A 27 15.09 11.79 4.64
C ALA A 27 16.07 11.69 3.47
N LEU A 28 17.07 10.81 3.59
CA LEU A 28 17.96 10.48 2.47
C LEU A 28 17.10 10.12 1.25
N PRO A 29 17.41 10.62 0.04
CA PRO A 29 16.56 10.37 -1.11
C PRO A 29 16.52 8.87 -1.38
N ALA A 30 15.35 8.27 -1.17
CA ALA A 30 15.09 6.91 -1.60
C ALA A 30 15.38 6.81 -3.10
N SER A 31 16.01 5.72 -3.55
CA SER A 31 16.15 5.44 -4.98
C SER A 31 14.77 5.45 -5.65
N ALA A 32 14.66 5.99 -6.86
CA ALA A 32 13.39 6.01 -7.58
C ALA A 32 12.77 4.60 -7.70
N PRO A 33 11.44 4.45 -7.60
CA PRO A 33 10.79 3.16 -7.77
C PRO A 33 11.10 2.50 -9.11
N GLY A 34 11.24 1.18 -9.10
CA GLY A 34 11.43 0.36 -10.29
C GLY A 34 10.17 -0.40 -10.67
N ILE A 35 9.87 -0.47 -11.97
CA ILE A 35 8.82 -1.35 -12.49
C ILE A 35 9.13 -2.81 -12.16
N PHE A 36 8.15 -3.54 -11.63
CA PHE A 36 8.34 -4.93 -11.22
C PHE A 36 8.12 -5.89 -12.39
N ALA A 37 9.14 -6.70 -12.71
CA ALA A 37 9.08 -7.78 -13.70
C ALA A 37 8.36 -7.39 -15.03
N PRO A 38 8.85 -6.34 -15.73
CA PRO A 38 8.17 -5.77 -16.90
C PRO A 38 8.04 -6.79 -18.04
N GLY A 39 6.88 -6.80 -18.68
CA GLY A 39 6.51 -7.71 -19.77
C GLY A 39 6.14 -9.12 -19.34
N VAL A 40 6.24 -9.45 -18.04
CA VAL A 40 5.84 -10.76 -17.50
C VAL A 40 4.74 -10.60 -16.46
N ILE A 41 5.03 -9.83 -15.40
CA ILE A 41 4.05 -9.50 -14.37
C ILE A 41 3.39 -8.16 -14.69
N SER A 42 4.14 -7.06 -14.71
CA SER A 42 3.67 -5.75 -15.18
C SER A 42 3.65 -5.73 -16.70
N GLY A 43 2.46 -5.85 -17.29
CA GLY A 43 2.23 -5.98 -18.72
C GLY A 43 1.25 -4.93 -19.26
N PRO A 44 0.61 -5.20 -20.41
CA PRO A 44 -0.23 -4.19 -21.07
C PRO A 44 -1.64 -4.06 -20.47
N ALA A 45 -1.95 -4.80 -19.39
CA ALA A 45 -3.24 -4.83 -18.72
C ALA A 45 -3.15 -4.14 -17.34
N ASN A 46 -4.25 -4.04 -16.61
CA ASN A 46 -4.21 -3.56 -15.22
C ASN A 46 -3.68 -4.66 -14.31
N ASP A 47 -2.41 -4.57 -13.96
CA ASP A 47 -1.65 -5.46 -13.12
C ASP A 47 -1.41 -4.82 -11.75
N ALA A 48 -1.92 -5.46 -10.70
CA ALA A 48 -1.94 -4.88 -9.36
C ALA A 48 -1.78 -5.92 -8.25
N ASP A 49 -1.52 -5.43 -7.04
CA ASP A 49 -1.71 -6.15 -5.78
C ASP A 49 -0.88 -7.43 -5.64
N PRO A 50 0.45 -7.37 -5.75
CA PRO A 50 1.27 -8.56 -5.59
C PRO A 50 1.19 -9.11 -4.16
N ALA A 51 0.90 -10.40 -4.04
CA ALA A 51 0.96 -11.19 -2.82
C ALA A 51 2.02 -12.28 -2.96
N PHE A 52 3.11 -12.17 -2.20
CA PHE A 52 4.22 -13.10 -2.26
C PHE A 52 4.08 -14.22 -1.22
N ALA A 53 4.45 -15.44 -1.58
CA ALA A 53 4.77 -16.44 -0.57
C ALA A 53 6.03 -16.04 0.21
N PRO A 54 6.20 -16.49 1.47
CA PRO A 54 7.33 -16.10 2.32
C PRO A 54 8.72 -16.45 1.74
N ASP A 55 8.78 -17.47 0.87
CA ASP A 55 10.02 -17.86 0.19
C ASP A 55 10.37 -16.95 -1.01
N GLY A 56 9.49 -16.01 -1.37
CA GLY A 56 9.62 -15.12 -2.52
C GLY A 56 9.53 -15.83 -3.88
N LYS A 57 9.12 -17.11 -3.93
CA LYS A 57 9.12 -17.92 -5.16
C LYS A 57 7.75 -18.14 -5.78
N LEU A 58 6.70 -17.73 -5.09
CA LEU A 58 5.33 -17.76 -5.59
C LEU A 58 4.75 -16.35 -5.46
N LEU A 59 4.11 -15.88 -6.51
CA LEU A 59 3.40 -14.62 -6.57
C LEU A 59 1.96 -14.89 -6.99
N VAL A 60 1.02 -14.28 -6.28
CA VAL A 60 -0.37 -14.12 -6.72
C VAL A 60 -0.64 -12.64 -6.93
N PHE A 61 -1.29 -12.24 -8.01
CA PHE A 61 -1.57 -10.82 -8.28
C PHE A 61 -2.88 -10.66 -9.07
N SER A 62 -3.46 -9.46 -9.03
CA SER A 62 -4.66 -9.08 -9.76
C SER A 62 -4.33 -8.70 -11.20
N ARG A 63 -5.06 -9.24 -12.18
CA ARG A 63 -5.10 -8.75 -13.56
C ARG A 63 -6.54 -8.60 -14.03
N ASN A 64 -7.02 -7.37 -14.23
CA ASN A 64 -8.38 -7.08 -14.71
C ASN A 64 -9.50 -7.87 -13.98
N GLY A 65 -9.41 -8.00 -12.65
CA GLY A 65 -10.41 -8.73 -11.84
C GLY A 65 -10.24 -10.26 -11.81
N VAL A 66 -9.10 -10.78 -12.26
CA VAL A 66 -8.72 -12.19 -12.17
C VAL A 66 -7.43 -12.33 -11.38
N LEU A 67 -7.37 -13.29 -10.46
CA LEU A 67 -6.12 -13.60 -9.76
C LEU A 67 -5.26 -14.54 -10.60
N LEU A 68 -4.01 -14.14 -10.82
CA LEU A 68 -3.01 -14.91 -11.54
C LEU A 68 -1.92 -15.39 -10.59
N VAL A 69 -1.33 -16.55 -10.89
CA VAL A 69 -0.19 -17.12 -10.18
C VAL A 69 1.03 -17.14 -11.11
N SER A 70 2.17 -16.69 -10.61
CA SER A 70 3.47 -16.89 -11.25
C SER A 70 4.47 -17.47 -10.26
N ARG A 71 5.48 -18.19 -10.79
CA ARG A 71 6.53 -18.83 -10.00
C ARG A 71 7.90 -18.31 -10.42
N MET A 72 8.79 -18.16 -9.46
CA MET A 72 10.19 -17.84 -9.71
C MET A 72 10.96 -19.13 -10.03
N ALA A 73 11.42 -19.26 -11.26
CA ALA A 73 12.27 -20.37 -11.71
C ALA A 73 13.52 -19.82 -12.41
N LYS A 74 14.70 -20.31 -12.03
CA LYS A 74 16.00 -19.92 -12.61
C LYS A 74 16.21 -18.38 -12.63
N GLY A 75 15.76 -17.70 -11.57
CA GLY A 75 15.91 -16.25 -11.41
C GLY A 75 14.95 -15.40 -12.26
N LYS A 76 13.90 -16.00 -12.83
CA LYS A 76 12.87 -15.29 -13.60
C LYS A 76 11.47 -15.73 -13.18
N TRP A 77 10.53 -14.80 -13.23
CA TRP A 77 9.11 -15.14 -13.15
C TRP A 77 8.67 -15.86 -14.42
N GLU A 78 7.93 -16.95 -14.25
CA GLU A 78 7.30 -17.67 -15.35
C GLU A 78 6.05 -16.93 -15.84
N THR A 79 5.57 -17.29 -17.04
CA THR A 79 4.31 -16.75 -17.56
C THR A 79 3.17 -17.01 -16.56
N PRO A 80 2.47 -15.97 -16.11
CA PRO A 80 1.37 -16.13 -15.16
C PRO A 80 0.23 -16.98 -15.73
N VAL A 81 -0.38 -17.80 -14.87
CA VAL A 81 -1.58 -18.59 -15.19
C VAL A 81 -2.69 -18.23 -14.23
N ILE A 82 -3.95 -18.43 -14.62
CA ILE A 82 -5.10 -18.18 -13.73
C ILE A 82 -4.97 -19.03 -12.47
N ALA A 83 -5.14 -18.41 -11.31
CA ALA A 83 -5.17 -19.12 -10.04
C ALA A 83 -6.32 -20.14 -10.08
N PRO A 84 -6.13 -21.39 -9.61
CA PRO A 84 -7.15 -22.44 -9.75
C PRO A 84 -8.46 -22.14 -9.00
N PHE A 85 -8.47 -21.13 -8.13
CA PHE A 85 -9.61 -20.65 -7.35
C PHE A 85 -10.21 -19.32 -7.87
N SER A 86 -9.78 -18.87 -9.06
CA SER A 86 -10.20 -17.62 -9.70
C SER A 86 -10.62 -17.82 -11.16
N GLY A 87 -11.11 -16.75 -11.81
CA GLY A 87 -11.49 -16.72 -13.23
C GLY A 87 -12.99 -16.87 -13.50
N GLN A 88 -13.80 -17.16 -12.48
CA GLN A 88 -15.26 -17.21 -12.58
C GLN A 88 -15.93 -15.95 -12.01
N TRP A 89 -15.25 -15.27 -11.09
CA TRP A 89 -15.76 -14.15 -10.32
C TRP A 89 -14.79 -12.97 -10.43
N SER A 90 -15.24 -11.78 -10.03
CA SER A 90 -14.33 -10.64 -9.89
C SER A 90 -13.52 -10.85 -8.62
N ASP A 91 -12.25 -11.21 -8.77
CA ASP A 91 -11.33 -11.52 -7.68
C ASP A 91 -10.13 -10.57 -7.72
N GLN A 92 -9.87 -9.89 -6.61
CA GLN A 92 -8.92 -8.79 -6.55
C GLN A 92 -8.23 -8.69 -5.18
N GLN A 93 -7.20 -7.85 -5.09
CA GLN A 93 -6.51 -7.47 -3.86
C GLN A 93 -6.11 -8.68 -2.99
N PRO A 94 -5.37 -9.66 -3.55
CA PRO A 94 -4.90 -10.79 -2.76
C PRO A 94 -3.86 -10.33 -1.73
N THR A 95 -3.82 -11.02 -0.60
CA THR A 95 -2.78 -10.90 0.42
C THR A 95 -2.42 -12.27 0.96
N MET A 96 -1.13 -12.56 1.04
CA MET A 96 -0.63 -13.83 1.58
C MET A 96 -0.42 -13.67 3.09
N SER A 97 -0.86 -14.67 3.85
CA SER A 97 -0.45 -14.80 5.26
C SER A 97 1.08 -14.81 5.41
N PRO A 98 1.65 -14.20 6.46
CA PRO A 98 3.10 -14.16 6.66
C PRO A 98 3.77 -15.54 6.78
N ASP A 99 3.02 -16.58 7.18
CA ASP A 99 3.50 -17.96 7.23
C ASP A 99 3.24 -18.74 5.92
N GLY A 100 2.58 -18.11 4.94
CA GLY A 100 2.30 -18.65 3.62
C GLY A 100 1.25 -19.76 3.58
N LYS A 101 0.51 -19.99 4.67
CA LYS A 101 -0.48 -21.07 4.77
C LYS A 101 -1.80 -20.75 4.10
N PHE A 102 -2.16 -19.48 3.96
CA PHE A 102 -3.39 -19.06 3.32
C PHE A 102 -3.25 -17.72 2.61
N LEU A 103 -4.21 -17.45 1.73
CA LEU A 103 -4.37 -16.18 1.03
C LEU A 103 -5.77 -15.63 1.31
N VAL A 104 -5.86 -14.32 1.54
CA VAL A 104 -7.14 -13.59 1.66
C VAL A 104 -7.27 -12.68 0.44
N PHE A 105 -8.47 -12.53 -0.11
CA PHE A 105 -8.71 -11.73 -1.30
C PHE A 105 -10.16 -11.23 -1.33
N VAL A 106 -10.43 -10.21 -2.13
CA VAL A 106 -11.79 -9.71 -2.35
C VAL A 106 -12.47 -10.52 -3.45
N SER A 107 -13.73 -10.88 -3.25
CA SER A 107 -14.54 -11.49 -4.31
C SER A 107 -16.02 -11.12 -4.25
N ASN A 108 -16.66 -11.12 -5.41
CA ASN A 108 -18.11 -10.98 -5.57
C ASN A 108 -18.86 -12.33 -5.70
N ARG A 109 -18.16 -13.45 -5.47
CA ARG A 109 -18.74 -14.79 -5.54
C ARG A 109 -19.84 -15.01 -4.50
N PRO A 110 -20.84 -15.87 -4.79
CA PRO A 110 -21.91 -16.19 -3.85
C PRO A 110 -21.40 -16.99 -2.65
N VAL A 111 -22.05 -16.83 -1.49
CA VAL A 111 -21.71 -17.59 -0.26
C VAL A 111 -22.14 -19.04 -0.39
N ASN A 112 -23.36 -19.30 -0.89
CA ASN A 112 -23.85 -20.64 -1.17
C ASN A 112 -23.98 -20.87 -2.67
N ALA A 113 -23.82 -22.12 -3.10
CA ALA A 113 -24.00 -22.47 -4.50
C ALA A 113 -25.44 -22.20 -4.95
N GLY A 114 -25.60 -21.42 -6.02
CA GLY A 114 -26.90 -21.06 -6.58
C GLY A 114 -27.44 -19.70 -6.12
N ASP A 115 -26.81 -19.04 -5.15
CA ASP A 115 -27.14 -17.65 -4.81
C ASP A 115 -26.70 -16.71 -5.95
N ASP A 116 -27.36 -15.55 -6.06
CA ASP A 116 -26.93 -14.47 -6.95
C ASP A 116 -25.53 -13.97 -6.56
N LYS A 117 -24.80 -13.40 -7.54
CA LYS A 117 -23.53 -12.71 -7.27
C LYS A 117 -23.76 -11.62 -6.22
N ARG A 118 -22.82 -11.49 -5.28
CA ARG A 118 -22.86 -10.40 -4.31
C ARG A 118 -22.36 -9.10 -4.94
N PRO A 119 -22.71 -7.93 -4.38
CA PRO A 119 -21.90 -6.74 -4.60
C PRO A 119 -20.45 -7.06 -4.18
N ALA A 120 -19.47 -6.57 -4.93
CA ALA A 120 -18.08 -6.72 -4.54
C ALA A 120 -17.81 -6.04 -3.18
N GLY A 121 -16.75 -6.46 -2.47
CA GLY A 121 -16.43 -5.94 -1.13
C GLY A 121 -16.71 -6.91 0.01
N ASN A 122 -16.39 -8.19 -0.21
CA ASN A 122 -16.34 -9.23 0.81
C ASN A 122 -15.01 -9.98 0.70
N LEU A 123 -14.43 -10.29 1.86
CA LEU A 123 -13.18 -11.02 1.98
C LEU A 123 -13.43 -12.53 1.98
N TRP A 124 -12.61 -13.21 1.19
CA TRP A 124 -12.57 -14.65 1.04
C TRP A 124 -11.17 -15.16 1.37
N ARG A 125 -11.10 -16.35 1.94
CA ARG A 125 -9.84 -17.00 2.32
C ARG A 125 -9.71 -18.34 1.59
N VAL A 126 -8.52 -18.62 1.08
CA VAL A 126 -8.17 -19.93 0.52
C VAL A 126 -6.93 -20.48 1.19
N GLU A 127 -7.00 -21.73 1.61
CA GLU A 127 -5.86 -22.45 2.18
C GLU A 127 -4.87 -22.82 1.09
N ARG A 128 -3.58 -22.67 1.37
CA ARG A 128 -2.51 -23.24 0.56
C ARG A 128 -2.22 -24.64 1.10
N THR A 129 -2.37 -25.63 0.24
CA THR A 129 -2.11 -27.02 0.58
C THR A 129 -0.78 -27.47 0.00
N ARG A 130 -0.33 -28.67 0.37
CA ARG A 130 0.86 -29.28 -0.24
C ARG A 130 0.72 -29.45 -1.76
N ASP A 131 -0.49 -29.73 -2.21
CA ASP A 131 -0.81 -30.06 -3.60
C ASP A 131 -1.37 -28.86 -4.40
N GLY A 132 -1.46 -27.68 -3.78
CA GLY A 132 -1.94 -26.47 -4.44
C GLY A 132 -2.74 -25.57 -3.51
N TRP A 133 -4.04 -25.45 -3.78
CA TRP A 133 -4.95 -24.56 -3.07
C TRP A 133 -6.23 -25.31 -2.71
N GLY A 134 -6.80 -24.97 -1.56
CA GLY A 134 -8.08 -25.48 -1.10
C GLY A 134 -9.26 -24.79 -1.78
N GLN A 135 -10.45 -25.02 -1.24
CA GLN A 135 -11.64 -24.29 -1.65
C GLN A 135 -11.71 -22.94 -0.94
N PRO A 136 -12.04 -21.85 -1.65
CA PRO A 136 -12.26 -20.55 -1.05
C PRO A 136 -13.46 -20.56 -0.09
N ALA A 137 -13.28 -19.97 1.08
CA ALA A 137 -14.29 -19.81 2.11
C ALA A 137 -14.56 -18.33 2.38
N HIS A 138 -15.83 -17.98 2.51
CA HIS A 138 -16.25 -16.63 2.91
C HIS A 138 -15.81 -16.38 4.35
N LEU A 139 -15.18 -15.25 4.64
CA LEU A 139 -14.85 -14.87 6.01
C LEU A 139 -16.13 -14.54 6.81
N PRO A 140 -16.10 -14.68 8.15
CA PRO A 140 -17.29 -14.46 8.97
C PRO A 140 -17.80 -13.03 8.89
N GLU A 141 -19.09 -12.83 9.20
CA GLU A 141 -19.76 -11.52 9.23
C GLU A 141 -19.11 -10.52 10.20
N THR A 142 -18.33 -11.00 11.18
CA THR A 142 -17.50 -10.14 12.03
C THR A 142 -16.47 -9.33 11.24
N VAL A 143 -15.98 -9.89 10.12
CA VAL A 143 -15.05 -9.22 9.18
C VAL A 143 -15.81 -8.65 7.99
N ASN A 144 -16.71 -9.44 7.40
CA ASN A 144 -17.54 -9.04 6.26
C ASN A 144 -18.78 -8.28 6.73
N ARG A 145 -18.58 -7.11 7.31
CA ARG A 145 -19.66 -6.24 7.79
C ARG A 145 -20.32 -5.54 6.61
N GLY A 146 -21.31 -6.20 6.00
CA GLY A 146 -22.02 -5.67 4.84
C GLY A 146 -21.28 -5.94 3.52
N ASN A 147 -21.24 -4.97 2.61
CA ASN A 147 -20.64 -5.12 1.27
C ASN A 147 -19.57 -4.05 1.01
N SER A 148 -18.74 -3.75 2.00
CA SER A 148 -17.75 -2.68 1.92
C SER A 148 -16.39 -3.05 2.52
N THR A 149 -16.06 -4.35 2.60
CA THR A 149 -14.79 -4.82 3.16
C THR A 149 -13.79 -5.13 2.03
N TRP A 150 -12.69 -4.38 1.95
CA TRP A 150 -11.71 -4.45 0.85
C TRP A 150 -10.26 -4.38 1.32
N ALA A 151 -9.33 -4.54 0.38
CA ALA A 151 -7.89 -4.35 0.56
C ALA A 151 -7.31 -5.00 1.83
N PRO A 152 -7.40 -6.34 1.94
CA PRO A 152 -6.94 -7.04 3.14
C PRO A 152 -5.41 -7.03 3.28
N SER A 153 -4.94 -7.03 4.53
CA SER A 153 -3.57 -7.32 4.93
C SER A 153 -3.57 -8.17 6.19
N VAL A 154 -2.58 -9.05 6.35
CA VAL A 154 -2.56 -10.10 7.38
C VAL A 154 -1.35 -9.92 8.29
N ALA A 155 -1.57 -9.84 9.61
CA ALA A 155 -0.51 -9.87 10.62
C ALA A 155 -0.08 -11.31 10.96
N ALA A 156 1.04 -11.48 11.66
CA ALA A 156 1.60 -12.79 12.01
C ALA A 156 0.69 -13.62 12.94
N ASP A 157 -0.12 -12.97 13.77
CA ASP A 157 -1.10 -13.63 14.63
C ASP A 157 -2.39 -14.02 13.87
N GLY A 158 -2.48 -13.71 12.58
CA GLY A 158 -3.64 -13.94 11.72
C GLY A 158 -4.66 -12.80 11.73
N SER A 159 -4.43 -11.73 12.50
CA SER A 159 -5.28 -10.54 12.51
C SER A 159 -5.36 -9.93 11.12
N LEU A 160 -6.54 -9.40 10.80
CA LEU A 160 -6.80 -8.76 9.52
C LEU A 160 -6.85 -7.25 9.66
N TYR A 161 -6.19 -6.58 8.73
CA TYR A 161 -6.32 -5.16 8.44
C TYR A 161 -7.06 -5.05 7.11
N PHE A 162 -8.01 -4.12 7.02
CA PHE A 162 -8.81 -3.95 5.81
C PHE A 162 -9.43 -2.56 5.79
N ILE A 163 -10.01 -2.18 4.66
CA ILE A 163 -10.79 -0.95 4.56
C ILE A 163 -12.28 -1.24 4.64
N GLU A 164 -13.02 -0.35 5.30
CA GLU A 164 -14.47 -0.39 5.36
C GLU A 164 -15.03 1.02 5.62
N ARG A 165 -16.24 1.28 5.14
CA ARG A 165 -16.99 2.49 5.48
C ARG A 165 -17.85 2.26 6.72
N ALA A 166 -17.79 3.19 7.67
CA ALA A 166 -18.66 3.14 8.87
C ALA A 166 -20.15 3.34 8.54
N SER A 167 -20.46 3.98 7.41
CA SER A 167 -21.80 4.14 6.83
C SER A 167 -21.68 4.38 5.32
N PRO A 168 -22.76 4.24 4.52
CA PRO A 168 -22.67 4.45 3.08
C PRO A 168 -22.13 5.81 2.64
N GLN A 169 -22.28 6.86 3.47
CA GLN A 169 -21.79 8.22 3.20
C GLN A 169 -20.41 8.51 3.81
N ALA A 170 -19.93 7.68 4.75
CA ALA A 170 -18.62 7.86 5.36
C ALA A 170 -17.48 7.52 4.38
N PRO A 171 -16.29 8.14 4.51
CA PRO A 171 -15.11 7.74 3.75
C PRO A 171 -14.70 6.29 4.10
N PHE A 172 -13.92 5.66 3.23
CA PHE A 172 -13.22 4.44 3.60
C PHE A 172 -12.20 4.74 4.69
N ARG A 173 -12.16 3.90 5.72
CA ARG A 173 -11.18 3.94 6.81
C ARG A 173 -10.55 2.59 7.00
N LEU A 174 -9.41 2.58 7.68
CA LEU A 174 -8.69 1.37 8.07
C LEU A 174 -9.30 0.76 9.34
N TRP A 175 -9.45 -0.55 9.33
CA TRP A 175 -9.96 -1.34 10.46
C TRP A 175 -9.01 -2.49 10.75
N ARG A 176 -8.96 -2.89 12.02
CA ARG A 176 -8.25 -4.08 12.48
C ARG A 176 -9.22 -5.03 13.18
N SER A 177 -9.27 -6.27 12.73
CA SER A 177 -9.94 -7.38 13.43
C SER A 177 -8.89 -8.33 13.99
N GLN A 178 -8.81 -8.42 15.32
CA GLN A 178 -7.84 -9.30 15.97
C GLN A 178 -8.24 -10.76 15.75
N PHE A 179 -7.29 -11.60 15.34
CA PHE A 179 -7.51 -13.05 15.36
C PHE A 179 -6.99 -13.63 16.68
N ARG A 180 -7.88 -14.25 17.46
CA ARG A 180 -7.54 -14.86 18.73
C ARG A 180 -8.44 -16.07 18.98
N ASN A 181 -7.88 -17.14 19.54
CA ASN A 181 -8.61 -18.35 19.91
C ASN A 181 -9.45 -18.96 18.77
N GLY A 182 -8.96 -18.85 17.52
CA GLY A 182 -9.64 -19.41 16.35
C GLY A 182 -10.75 -18.54 15.75
N SER A 183 -10.93 -17.31 16.24
CA SER A 183 -11.96 -16.39 15.75
C SER A 183 -11.46 -14.97 15.57
N TYR A 184 -12.10 -14.24 14.67
CA TYR A 184 -11.95 -12.80 14.50
C TYR A 184 -12.80 -12.05 15.55
N GLU A 185 -12.19 -11.11 16.27
CA GLU A 185 -12.87 -10.21 17.19
C GLU A 185 -13.51 -9.02 16.44
N THR A 186 -14.47 -8.34 17.06
CA THR A 186 -15.12 -7.14 16.49
C THR A 186 -14.07 -6.12 16.04
N PRO A 187 -14.07 -5.71 14.75
CA PRO A 187 -13.02 -4.84 14.24
C PRO A 187 -13.07 -3.43 14.83
N THR A 188 -11.90 -2.89 15.17
CA THR A 188 -11.70 -1.53 15.66
C THR A 188 -11.13 -0.64 14.56
N ALA A 189 -11.67 0.57 14.40
CA ALA A 189 -11.13 1.55 13.46
C ALA A 189 -9.73 2.01 13.90
N LEU A 190 -8.85 2.19 12.93
CA LEU A 190 -7.57 2.86 13.14
C LEU A 190 -7.75 4.34 12.82
N ASN A 191 -7.20 5.20 13.66
CA ASN A 191 -7.26 6.64 13.45
C ASN A 191 -5.86 7.22 13.32
N PHE A 192 -5.60 7.83 12.17
CA PHE A 192 -4.34 8.47 11.81
C PHE A 192 -4.43 10.00 11.74
N GLY A 193 -5.57 10.58 12.16
CA GLY A 193 -5.80 12.02 12.13
C GLY A 193 -7.28 12.40 12.17
N ASP A 194 -7.72 13.18 11.19
CA ASP A 194 -9.12 13.59 11.03
C ASP A 194 -9.98 12.40 10.56
N GLU A 195 -11.12 12.17 11.22
CA GLU A 195 -12.01 11.07 10.89
C GLU A 195 -12.72 11.21 9.53
N ALA A 196 -12.78 12.42 9.00
CA ALA A 196 -13.28 12.70 7.66
C ALA A 196 -12.26 12.40 6.55
N THR A 197 -11.00 12.10 6.90
CA THR A 197 -9.95 11.76 5.93
C THR A 197 -10.06 10.29 5.53
N GLN A 198 -10.04 10.03 4.23
CA GLN A 198 -9.98 8.66 3.71
C GLN A 198 -8.60 8.04 3.99
N ASP A 199 -8.61 6.82 4.51
CA ASP A 199 -7.42 5.98 4.69
C ASP A 199 -7.71 4.60 4.07
N VAL A 200 -6.84 4.15 3.16
CA VAL A 200 -7.06 2.95 2.33
C VAL A 200 -5.82 2.06 2.19
N ASP A 201 -6.05 0.86 1.65
CA ASP A 201 -5.03 -0.08 1.16
C ASP A 201 -3.87 -0.35 2.13
N PRO A 202 -4.18 -0.90 3.33
CA PRO A 202 -3.17 -1.16 4.33
C PRO A 202 -2.21 -2.27 3.87
N ALA A 203 -0.94 -2.06 4.17
CA ALA A 203 0.12 -3.05 4.10
C ALA A 203 0.83 -3.07 5.46
N VAL A 204 0.36 -3.94 6.35
CA VAL A 204 0.85 -4.04 7.74
C VAL A 204 2.03 -4.99 7.84
N ALA A 205 3.04 -4.61 8.62
CA ALA A 205 4.13 -5.53 8.97
C ALA A 205 3.57 -6.72 9.79
N PRO A 206 4.10 -7.94 9.62
CA PRO A 206 3.60 -9.10 10.35
C PRO A 206 3.62 -8.95 11.88
N ASP A 207 4.62 -8.24 12.41
CA ASP A 207 4.76 -7.95 13.84
C ASP A 207 4.00 -6.70 14.29
N GLU A 208 3.22 -6.10 13.39
CA GLU A 208 2.45 -4.87 13.58
C GLU A 208 3.32 -3.66 14.00
N SER A 209 4.63 -3.68 13.71
CA SER A 209 5.56 -2.60 14.04
C SER A 209 5.37 -1.35 13.17
N PHE A 210 4.96 -1.52 11.92
CA PHE A 210 4.62 -0.44 11.01
C PHE A 210 3.46 -0.82 10.07
N ILE A 211 2.88 0.19 9.44
CA ILE A 211 1.86 0.05 8.39
C ILE A 211 2.09 1.09 7.30
N VAL A 212 2.05 0.66 6.04
CA VAL A 212 2.00 1.56 4.88
C VAL A 212 0.57 1.58 4.36
N PHE A 213 0.04 2.75 3.99
CA PHE A 213 -1.35 2.89 3.56
C PHE A 213 -1.54 4.15 2.70
N GLY A 214 -2.56 4.16 1.86
CA GLY A 214 -3.01 5.35 1.14
C GLY A 214 -3.82 6.26 2.06
N SER A 215 -3.61 7.58 1.97
CA SER A 215 -4.39 8.55 2.75
C SER A 215 -4.54 9.87 1.99
N MET A 216 -5.67 10.54 2.21
CA MET A 216 -5.90 11.92 1.76
C MET A 216 -5.44 12.94 2.82
N HIS A 217 -4.52 12.60 3.73
CA HIS A 217 -3.98 13.55 4.71
C HIS A 217 -3.37 14.79 4.01
N PRO A 218 -3.51 16.02 4.54
CA PRO A 218 -4.02 16.40 5.87
C PRO A 218 -5.55 16.53 5.98
N GLY A 219 -6.32 16.26 4.93
CA GLY A 219 -7.77 16.41 5.04
C GLY A 219 -8.54 16.04 3.77
N PRO A 220 -9.87 15.91 3.87
CA PRO A 220 -10.72 15.52 2.76
C PRO A 220 -10.53 16.44 1.54
N GLY A 221 -10.45 15.83 0.35
CA GLY A 221 -10.26 16.53 -0.93
C GLY A 221 -8.80 16.70 -1.37
N ALA A 222 -7.81 16.36 -0.53
CA ALA A 222 -6.42 16.25 -0.98
C ALA A 222 -6.21 15.02 -1.88
N HIS A 223 -5.16 15.04 -2.70
CA HIS A 223 -4.76 13.86 -3.47
C HIS A 223 -4.32 12.73 -2.55
N GLU A 224 -4.74 11.51 -2.83
CA GLU A 224 -4.30 10.33 -2.08
C GLU A 224 -2.80 10.12 -2.26
N ARG A 225 -2.11 9.85 -1.16
CA ARG A 225 -0.66 9.61 -1.12
C ARG A 225 -0.39 8.42 -0.19
N LEU A 226 0.71 7.72 -0.43
CA LEU A 226 1.18 6.67 0.48
C LEU A 226 1.91 7.29 1.67
N TYR A 227 1.50 6.84 2.85
CA TYR A 227 2.09 7.17 4.14
C TYR A 227 2.57 5.90 4.85
N ILE A 228 3.53 6.06 5.76
CA ILE A 228 3.93 5.04 6.72
C ILE A 228 3.66 5.52 8.14
N SER A 229 3.12 4.66 9.00
CA SER A 229 3.00 4.90 10.44
C SER A 229 3.66 3.77 11.22
N PHE A 230 4.26 4.13 12.35
CA PHE A 230 4.98 3.22 13.24
C PHE A 230 4.18 3.02 14.53
N ARG A 231 4.17 1.80 15.04
CA ARG A 231 3.48 1.46 16.28
C ARG A 231 4.44 1.54 17.47
N ASN A 232 3.96 2.14 18.56
CA ASN A 232 4.65 2.17 19.85
C ASN A 232 3.69 1.77 20.99
N ALA A 233 4.12 1.92 22.24
CA ALA A 233 3.32 1.56 23.41
C ALA A 233 1.99 2.33 23.52
N ALA A 234 1.91 3.55 22.97
CA ALA A 234 0.70 4.36 22.93
C ALA A 234 -0.22 4.04 21.73
N GLY A 235 0.23 3.21 20.79
CA GLY A 235 -0.51 2.85 19.58
C GLY A 235 0.20 3.29 18.30
N TRP A 236 -0.58 3.53 17.25
CA TRP A 236 -0.06 4.01 15.96
C TRP A 236 0.35 5.48 16.05
N GLY A 237 1.56 5.78 15.60
CA GLY A 237 2.11 7.12 15.56
C GLY A 237 1.59 7.96 14.39
N LYS A 238 2.04 9.22 14.34
CA LYS A 238 1.70 10.14 13.26
C LYS A 238 2.19 9.58 11.90
N PRO A 239 1.36 9.61 10.84
CA PRO A 239 1.78 9.20 9.51
C PRO A 239 2.89 10.07 8.94
N VAL A 240 3.83 9.43 8.25
CA VAL A 240 4.96 10.05 7.54
C VAL A 240 4.75 9.86 6.04
N ASP A 241 4.77 10.95 5.28
CA ASP A 241 4.64 10.93 3.81
C ASP A 241 5.84 10.21 3.18
N LEU A 242 5.58 9.28 2.25
CA LEU A 242 6.65 8.57 1.52
C LEU A 242 7.34 9.42 0.44
N GLY A 243 7.03 10.71 0.37
CA GLY A 243 7.74 11.70 -0.43
C GLY A 243 7.52 11.56 -1.94
N PRO A 244 8.09 12.48 -2.73
CA PRO A 244 7.80 12.60 -4.16
C PRO A 244 8.34 11.47 -5.03
N ALA A 245 9.27 10.66 -4.51
CA ALA A 245 9.77 9.49 -5.23
C ALA A 245 8.70 8.38 -5.29
N VAL A 246 7.98 8.18 -4.18
CA VAL A 246 6.88 7.21 -4.09
C VAL A 246 5.58 7.83 -4.55
N ASN A 247 5.24 9.01 -4.05
CA ASN A 247 3.98 9.70 -4.35
C ASN A 247 4.18 10.63 -5.53
N SER A 248 3.77 10.21 -6.73
CA SER A 248 3.94 11.01 -7.93
C SER A 248 3.20 12.35 -7.82
N ALA A 249 3.59 13.33 -8.63
CA ALA A 249 2.88 14.62 -8.67
C ALA A 249 1.53 14.52 -9.40
N ASP A 250 1.38 13.51 -10.25
CA ASP A 250 0.25 13.36 -11.16
C ASP A 250 -0.72 12.33 -10.58
N ASN A 251 -1.52 12.75 -9.59
CA ASN A 251 -2.64 12.03 -8.94
C ASN A 251 -2.84 10.56 -9.38
N ASP A 252 -1.89 9.70 -9.00
CA ASP A 252 -1.86 8.31 -9.41
C ASP A 252 -2.47 7.43 -8.32
N SER A 253 -3.23 6.43 -8.73
CA SER A 253 -3.75 5.44 -7.77
C SER A 253 -2.57 4.71 -7.15
N ASN A 254 -2.55 4.48 -5.83
CA ASN A 254 -1.43 3.82 -5.17
C ASN A 254 -1.93 2.80 -4.13
N GLU A 255 -2.04 1.53 -4.51
CA GLU A 255 -2.35 0.45 -3.56
C GLU A 255 -1.06 -0.16 -2.99
N ALA A 256 -0.86 -0.13 -1.67
CA ALA A 256 0.36 -0.65 -1.03
C ALA A 256 0.32 -2.16 -0.75
N ARG A 257 1.46 -2.84 -0.94
CA ARG A 257 1.73 -4.24 -0.54
C ARG A 257 3.16 -4.39 -0.03
N LEU A 258 3.40 -5.29 0.91
CA LEU A 258 4.76 -5.61 1.37
C LEU A 258 5.33 -6.83 0.64
N GLY A 259 6.61 -6.76 0.33
CA GLY A 259 7.40 -7.91 -0.10
C GLY A 259 7.59 -8.94 1.01
N PRO A 260 8.09 -10.14 0.66
CA PRO A 260 8.34 -11.22 1.64
C PRO A 260 9.47 -10.89 2.64
N ASP A 261 10.28 -9.87 2.34
CA ASP A 261 11.31 -9.33 3.23
C ASP A 261 10.76 -8.30 4.24
N PHE A 262 9.50 -7.89 4.08
CA PHE A 262 8.84 -6.80 4.82
C PHE A 262 9.62 -5.48 4.80
N ARG A 263 10.51 -5.31 3.82
CA ARG A 263 11.38 -4.14 3.64
C ARG A 263 11.35 -3.59 2.22
N THR A 264 10.71 -4.29 1.30
CA THR A 264 10.35 -3.80 -0.02
C THR A 264 8.88 -3.44 -0.05
N LEU A 265 8.58 -2.19 -0.40
CA LEU A 265 7.22 -1.76 -0.72
C LEU A 265 6.97 -2.05 -2.19
N TYR A 266 5.87 -2.73 -2.46
CA TYR A 266 5.25 -2.80 -3.77
C TYR A 266 4.02 -1.89 -3.78
N PHE A 267 3.78 -1.24 -4.91
CA PHE A 267 2.56 -0.46 -5.06
C PHE A 267 2.05 -0.47 -6.50
N SER A 268 0.73 -0.48 -6.64
CA SER A 268 0.03 -0.52 -7.94
C SER A 268 -0.37 0.89 -8.34
N THR A 269 0.04 1.33 -9.53
CA THR A 269 -0.18 2.71 -10.03
C THR A 269 -0.21 2.75 -11.55
N ASP A 270 -0.98 3.68 -12.08
CA ASP A 270 -1.09 3.99 -13.52
C ASP A 270 -0.04 5.03 -14.00
N ARG A 271 0.93 5.38 -13.15
CA ARG A 271 2.02 6.28 -13.54
C ARG A 271 2.77 5.77 -14.77
N THR A 272 3.20 6.73 -15.58
CA THR A 272 4.02 6.49 -16.76
C THR A 272 5.40 7.10 -16.60
N GLN A 273 6.41 6.56 -17.29
CA GLN A 273 7.72 7.20 -17.30
C GLN A 273 7.73 8.42 -18.24
N PRO A 274 8.26 9.56 -17.78
CA PRO A 274 8.30 10.77 -18.60
C PRO A 274 9.20 10.58 -19.82
N VAL A 275 8.71 10.99 -20.99
CA VAL A 275 9.51 11.05 -22.22
C VAL A 275 10.47 12.23 -22.15
N LYS A 276 11.78 11.96 -22.23
CA LYS A 276 12.82 12.99 -22.22
C LYS A 276 13.13 13.47 -23.64
N LEU A 277 13.23 14.78 -23.83
CA LEU A 277 13.59 15.42 -25.10
C LEU A 277 14.81 16.35 -24.92
N PRO A 278 15.69 16.48 -25.93
CA PRO A 278 15.68 15.73 -27.18
C PRO A 278 16.08 14.26 -26.97
N ARG A 279 15.66 13.39 -27.90
CA ARG A 279 16.02 11.95 -27.89
C ARG A 279 16.44 11.48 -29.27
N THR A 280 17.30 10.47 -29.31
CA THR A 280 17.69 9.74 -30.52
C THR A 280 16.55 8.87 -31.04
N ARG A 281 16.63 8.45 -32.30
CA ARG A 281 15.68 7.49 -32.88
C ARG A 281 15.64 6.16 -32.10
N ALA A 282 16.80 5.65 -31.68
CA ALA A 282 16.88 4.42 -30.88
C ALA A 282 16.17 4.56 -29.53
N GLN A 283 16.28 5.72 -28.87
CA GLN A 283 15.54 6.01 -27.65
C GLN A 283 14.02 6.09 -27.92
N ALA A 284 13.61 6.72 -29.02
CA ALA A 284 12.20 6.77 -29.40
C ALA A 284 11.61 5.37 -29.67
N GLU A 285 12.35 4.49 -30.35
CA GLU A 285 11.95 3.11 -30.59
C GLU A 285 11.88 2.29 -29.29
N ALA A 286 12.77 2.56 -28.32
CA ALA A 286 12.72 1.94 -27.00
C ALA A 286 11.50 2.39 -26.19
N ASP A 287 11.18 3.69 -26.23
CA ASP A 287 9.97 4.24 -25.60
C ASP A 287 8.70 3.62 -26.19
N LEU A 288 8.63 3.49 -27.52
CA LEU A 288 7.47 2.84 -28.18
C LEU A 288 7.30 1.38 -27.76
N ARG A 289 8.38 0.60 -27.70
CA ARG A 289 8.32 -0.79 -27.20
C ARG A 289 7.87 -0.86 -25.75
N ARG A 290 8.36 0.05 -24.90
CA ARG A 290 8.00 0.14 -23.49
C ARG A 290 6.52 0.45 -23.31
N ILE A 291 6.00 1.45 -24.04
CA ILE A 291 4.57 1.81 -24.07
C ILE A 291 3.71 0.62 -24.54
N GLN A 292 4.12 -0.09 -25.58
CA GLN A 292 3.39 -1.28 -26.04
C GLN A 292 3.42 -2.44 -25.04
N SER A 293 4.43 -2.49 -24.16
CA SER A 293 4.62 -3.59 -23.21
C SER A 293 3.94 -3.38 -21.86
N TRP A 294 4.04 -2.19 -21.25
CA TRP A 294 3.51 -1.93 -19.90
C TRP A 294 3.28 -0.44 -19.61
N ASP A 295 4.08 0.48 -20.15
CA ASP A 295 3.97 1.92 -19.84
C ASP A 295 2.87 2.63 -20.66
N ASN A 296 1.63 2.16 -20.54
CA ASN A 296 0.49 2.61 -21.35
C ASN A 296 -0.63 3.27 -20.54
N GLY A 297 -0.37 3.61 -19.28
CA GLY A 297 -1.38 4.16 -18.36
C GLY A 297 -2.32 3.13 -17.76
N SER A 298 -2.10 1.83 -18.00
CA SER A 298 -2.72 0.79 -17.16
C SER A 298 -2.03 0.74 -15.81
N GLN A 299 -2.74 0.27 -14.78
CA GLN A 299 -2.09 -0.01 -13.50
C GLN A 299 -0.99 -1.04 -13.69
N ASN A 300 0.16 -0.77 -13.09
CA ASN A 300 1.30 -1.67 -13.05
C ASN A 300 1.89 -1.71 -11.64
N ILE A 301 2.64 -2.77 -11.37
CA ILE A 301 3.29 -2.98 -10.08
C ILE A 301 4.68 -2.36 -10.10
N TRP A 302 4.94 -1.48 -9.15
CA TRP A 302 6.24 -0.85 -8.90
C TRP A 302 6.78 -1.31 -7.56
N SER A 303 8.09 -1.14 -7.36
CA SER A 303 8.77 -1.53 -6.12
C SER A 303 9.83 -0.52 -5.70
N ILE A 304 10.01 -0.36 -4.39
CA ILE A 304 11.03 0.48 -3.77
C ILE A 304 11.42 -0.10 -2.41
N SER A 305 12.67 0.12 -1.98
CA SER A 305 13.08 -0.23 -0.62
C SER A 305 12.49 0.75 0.40
N LEU A 306 11.96 0.22 1.51
CA LEU A 306 11.51 0.98 2.66
C LEU A 306 12.64 1.38 3.62
N ALA A 307 13.88 0.95 3.39
CA ALA A 307 15.02 1.26 4.25
C ALA A 307 15.15 2.75 4.65
N PRO A 308 14.93 3.72 3.74
CA PRO A 308 15.01 5.15 4.10
C PRO A 308 14.04 5.59 5.20
N TRP A 309 12.91 4.89 5.37
CA TRP A 309 11.94 5.16 6.44
C TRP A 309 12.15 4.26 7.64
N LEU A 310 12.39 2.96 7.43
CA LEU A 310 12.49 1.97 8.52
C LEU A 310 13.77 2.13 9.35
N ASP A 311 14.86 2.64 8.76
CA ASP A 311 16.15 2.80 9.44
C ASP A 311 16.38 4.23 9.91
N ALA A 312 15.41 5.13 9.68
CA ALA A 312 15.51 6.52 10.10
C ALA A 312 15.41 6.62 11.64
N PRO A 313 16.11 7.59 12.27
CA PRO A 313 15.91 7.87 13.68
C PRO A 313 14.48 8.36 13.90
N HIS A 314 13.65 7.54 14.54
CA HIS A 314 12.32 7.95 14.95
C HIS A 314 12.41 8.63 16.32
N THR A 315 12.25 9.96 16.35
CA THR A 315 12.00 10.66 17.61
C THR A 315 10.64 10.23 18.13
N GLN A 316 10.65 9.50 19.24
CA GLN A 316 9.46 9.17 20.03
C GLN A 316 8.84 10.42 20.65
#